data_AF-A0AAW0USL0-F1
#
_entry.id   AF-A0AAW0USL0-F1
#
_cell.length_a   1.000
_cell.length_b   1.000
_cell.length_c   1.000
_cell.angle_alpha   90.00
_cell.angle_beta   90.00
_cell.angle_gamma   90.00
#
_symmetry.space_group_name_H-M   'P 1'
#
loop_
_entity.id
_entity.type
_entity.pdbx_description
1 polymer ?
#
loop_
_entity_poly.entity_id
_entity_poly.type
_entity_poly.pdbx_seq_one_letter_code
_entity_poly.pdbx_strand_id
1 'polypeptide(L)'
;MSGVVIGEEERMCGVVDGTGGGGGGQWGRLMRDVCRQTVVAGGWSPLTCSSSRRVRPSAASHTYLLSRHSGICRLLTPTQPIPTLLRLSVTNHNLDTTRFRVAIGGEANVLRLRGSGGIVWCCVSMSRLNGVNGYNGCGELNGPGGGSGCWTIGLINAKAKYLTAETFGFKINANGVSLKKKQMWTLEPAEKDLIAFKSHLDKYLSVDQYGNVTCESDERDMTCMFEVSVTDDEHGRWALRNVTRGYFLGAAGDKLICTAKVPTDAELWTIHLAARPQVNLRSLGRKRYAHLNEEGTEIEVDANVPWGEDTLFTLEFRDHKYAIHTSNNRYLHMDGKLVPGCERECLFCLEYHHGSLALRDYRGQYLSPIGSRAVLKTRSNSVTKDELFALEDSLPQASFSALLNARYVSVKQGVDVTANQEEISQHEKFQLEYDGSTKRWYVRTMQDKYWTLEAGGGIQANTTKPTSNALFNFQWQPDGSVAFQANNGKYVAIKKSGHLFANADSPDEENARFHFYLINRPVLVLKGEQGFVGYKTSSSFKMECNKANYETIRVERGEQGQVFFRGQQGGYWHACGDGIMADSESPEGFFIELREATRMCIKNSSGQYIITEKNGGFKLGDTDPSRATLWEF
;
A
#
# COMPACT_ATOMS: atom_id res chain seq x y z
N MET A 1 -7.81 -32.95 -56.77
CA MET A 1 -8.74 -31.96 -57.36
C MET A 1 -9.24 -31.10 -56.19
N SER A 2 -8.56 -30.07 -55.67
CA SER A 2 -7.95 -28.83 -56.21
C SER A 2 -8.96 -27.79 -56.74
N GLY A 3 -8.87 -26.57 -56.19
CA GLY A 3 -9.54 -25.31 -56.60
C GLY A 3 -10.33 -24.71 -55.44
N VAL A 4 -10.03 -23.58 -54.79
CA VAL A 4 -9.36 -22.29 -55.14
C VAL A 4 -10.03 -21.52 -56.28
N VAL A 5 -10.69 -20.42 -55.91
CA VAL A 5 -11.10 -19.21 -56.69
C VAL A 5 -11.31 -18.15 -55.59
N ILE A 6 -10.58 -17.03 -55.39
CA ILE A 6 -9.97 -15.94 -56.18
C ILE A 6 -10.96 -15.15 -57.04
N GLY A 7 -11.24 -13.91 -56.63
CA GLY A 7 -11.79 -12.85 -57.48
C GLY A 7 -10.92 -11.60 -57.35
N GLU A 8 -10.22 -11.27 -58.43
CA GLU A 8 -9.33 -10.12 -58.64
C GLU A 8 -10.05 -8.88 -59.19
N GLU A 9 -9.34 -7.76 -59.10
CA GLU A 9 -9.51 -6.46 -59.75
C GLU A 9 -9.58 -6.47 -61.30
N GLU A 10 -10.18 -5.44 -61.88
CA GLU A 10 -9.69 -4.73 -63.09
C GLU A 10 -10.02 -3.23 -62.95
N ARG A 11 -9.02 -2.33 -62.87
CA ARG A 11 -8.20 -1.67 -63.93
C ARG A 11 -8.89 -0.54 -64.72
N MET A 12 -8.24 0.62 -64.72
CA MET A 12 -7.82 1.28 -65.98
C MET A 12 -6.61 2.22 -65.76
N CYS A 13 -5.74 2.23 -66.78
CA CYS A 13 -4.42 2.83 -66.89
C CYS A 13 -4.38 4.17 -67.65
N GLY A 14 -3.22 4.85 -67.60
CA GLY A 14 -2.71 5.86 -68.55
C GLY A 14 -1.71 6.81 -67.84
N VAL A 15 -0.37 6.63 -67.79
CA VAL A 15 0.70 6.76 -68.83
C VAL A 15 0.63 8.15 -69.52
N VAL A 16 1.63 9.04 -69.60
CA VAL A 16 2.95 8.98 -70.29
C VAL A 16 3.81 10.25 -69.98
N ASP A 17 5.15 10.07 -69.81
CA ASP A 17 6.39 10.88 -70.09
C ASP A 17 6.47 12.42 -69.90
N GLY A 18 7.62 13.06 -69.61
CA GLY A 18 9.03 12.67 -69.48
C GLY A 18 9.98 13.89 -69.58
N THR A 19 11.26 13.68 -69.24
CA THR A 19 12.47 14.55 -69.43
C THR A 19 12.67 15.75 -68.49
N GLY A 20 13.84 16.06 -67.92
CA GLY A 20 15.19 15.48 -67.93
C GLY A 20 16.22 16.42 -67.23
N GLY A 21 17.27 15.84 -66.62
CA GLY A 21 18.60 16.44 -66.31
C GLY A 21 18.68 17.46 -65.15
N GLY A 22 19.69 17.46 -64.25
CA GLY A 22 20.90 16.67 -64.10
C GLY A 22 21.82 17.28 -62.99
N GLY A 23 22.68 16.42 -62.41
CA GLY A 23 23.87 16.74 -61.60
C GLY A 23 23.59 16.96 -60.09
N GLY A 24 24.17 16.26 -59.10
CA GLY A 24 25.42 15.48 -58.97
C GLY A 24 26.13 16.01 -57.69
N GLY A 25 26.71 15.27 -56.74
CA GLY A 25 26.96 13.85 -56.49
C GLY A 25 27.09 13.59 -54.96
N GLN A 26 26.94 12.35 -54.46
CA GLN A 26 28.00 11.34 -54.24
C GLN A 26 28.90 11.63 -53.01
N TRP A 27 29.32 10.72 -52.11
CA TRP A 27 29.11 9.31 -51.75
C TRP A 27 29.78 9.12 -50.36
N GLY A 28 29.51 8.00 -49.68
CA GLY A 28 30.59 7.32 -48.93
C GLY A 28 30.24 6.85 -47.52
N ARG A 29 30.13 5.53 -47.37
CA ARG A 29 29.91 4.77 -46.13
C ARG A 29 31.22 4.48 -45.36
N LEU A 30 31.03 4.06 -44.10
CA LEU A 30 31.48 2.78 -43.49
C LEU A 30 32.59 2.79 -42.40
N MET A 31 32.24 2.07 -41.32
CA MET A 31 33.04 1.16 -40.47
C MET A 31 33.82 1.62 -39.23
N ARG A 32 33.85 0.66 -38.29
CA ARG A 32 34.34 0.62 -36.90
C ARG A 32 35.87 0.54 -36.86
N ASP A 33 36.49 0.90 -35.73
CA ASP A 33 37.33 -0.03 -34.96
C ASP A 33 37.82 0.53 -33.61
N VAL A 34 38.31 -0.42 -32.81
CA VAL A 34 38.56 -0.44 -31.37
C VAL A 34 40.04 -0.21 -31.02
N CYS A 35 40.29 0.16 -29.75
CA CYS A 35 41.46 -0.18 -28.90
C CYS A 35 42.56 0.85 -28.57
N ARG A 36 42.74 1.00 -27.24
CA ARG A 36 43.96 0.92 -26.42
C ARG A 36 44.57 2.17 -25.76
N GLN A 37 44.85 1.95 -24.47
CA GLN A 37 45.50 2.74 -23.44
C GLN A 37 46.98 3.01 -23.72
N THR A 38 47.53 4.10 -23.16
CA THR A 38 48.89 4.10 -22.55
C THR A 38 49.00 5.18 -21.46
N VAL A 39 49.64 4.80 -20.36
CA VAL A 39 50.00 5.59 -19.16
C VAL A 39 51.48 5.97 -19.24
N VAL A 40 51.89 7.21 -18.92
CA VAL A 40 53.25 7.50 -18.39
C VAL A 40 53.27 8.66 -17.38
N ALA A 41 53.91 8.33 -16.25
CA ALA A 41 54.47 9.01 -15.08
C ALA A 41 54.83 10.52 -15.07
N GLY A 42 54.87 11.06 -13.83
CA GLY A 42 55.16 12.44 -13.46
C GLY A 42 56.63 12.83 -13.28
N GLY A 43 56.85 14.11 -12.92
CA GLY A 43 58.13 14.74 -12.61
C GLY A 43 57.92 16.07 -11.85
N TRP A 44 58.81 16.38 -10.90
CA TRP A 44 58.62 17.29 -9.75
C TRP A 44 58.96 18.79 -9.98
N SER A 45 58.48 19.60 -9.01
CA SER A 45 58.55 21.05 -8.63
C SER A 45 59.93 21.78 -8.72
N PRO A 46 60.13 23.14 -8.61
CA PRO A 46 59.53 24.06 -7.59
C PRO A 46 59.27 25.58 -7.91
N LEU A 47 58.39 26.16 -7.09
CA LEU A 47 58.27 27.54 -6.51
C LEU A 47 58.65 28.82 -7.30
N THR A 48 57.68 29.74 -7.46
CA THR A 48 57.72 31.15 -6.96
C THR A 48 56.32 31.78 -7.01
N CYS A 49 56.07 32.70 -6.07
CA CYS A 49 54.76 33.21 -5.67
C CYS A 49 54.57 34.68 -6.08
N SER A 50 53.39 35.08 -6.57
CA SER A 50 52.78 36.40 -6.27
C SER A 50 51.30 36.48 -6.71
N SER A 51 50.42 36.74 -5.72
CA SER A 51 49.09 37.42 -5.72
C SER A 51 48.14 37.28 -6.92
N SER A 52 46.84 36.95 -6.82
CA SER A 52 45.84 37.30 -5.81
C SER A 52 44.49 36.54 -5.98
N ARG A 53 43.84 36.25 -4.84
CA ARG A 53 42.40 36.02 -4.56
C ARG A 53 41.59 34.96 -5.35
N ARG A 54 41.39 33.79 -4.71
CA ARG A 54 40.05 33.17 -4.54
C ARG A 54 39.85 32.74 -3.09
N VAL A 55 38.72 33.16 -2.54
CA VAL A 55 38.25 33.01 -1.16
C VAL A 55 37.82 31.56 -0.92
N ARG A 56 38.31 30.94 0.17
CA ARG A 56 37.82 29.65 0.67
C ARG A 56 36.49 29.84 1.43
N PRO A 57 35.51 28.94 1.31
CA PRO A 57 34.32 29.00 2.15
C PRO A 57 34.65 28.66 3.60
N SER A 58 34.14 29.45 4.53
CA SER A 58 34.33 29.30 5.97
C SER A 58 33.64 28.04 6.50
N ALA A 59 34.36 27.22 7.26
CA ALA A 59 33.73 26.24 8.14
C ALA A 59 32.99 27.00 9.26
N ALA A 60 31.67 26.91 9.30
CA ALA A 60 30.89 27.41 10.41
C ALA A 60 31.24 26.59 11.67
N SER A 61 31.84 27.23 12.67
CA SER A 61 32.01 26.64 14.00
C SER A 61 30.84 27.06 14.87
N HIS A 62 30.08 26.12 15.41
CA HIS A 62 28.97 26.38 16.33
C HIS A 62 29.31 25.77 17.69
N THR A 63 29.10 26.54 18.76
CA THR A 63 29.34 26.11 20.14
C THR A 63 27.99 25.75 20.77
N TYR A 64 27.81 24.50 21.20
CA TYR A 64 26.57 24.04 21.82
C TYR A 64 26.80 23.77 23.32
N LEU A 65 25.83 24.16 24.16
CA LEU A 65 25.82 23.89 25.61
C LEU A 65 24.86 22.72 25.90
N LEU A 66 25.29 21.78 26.74
CA LEU A 66 24.48 20.66 27.22
C LEU A 66 24.10 20.88 28.68
N SER A 67 22.82 20.70 29.02
CA SER A 67 22.29 20.71 30.39
C SER A 67 21.75 19.32 30.76
N ARG A 68 22.08 18.82 31.95
CA ARG A 68 21.60 17.53 32.47
C ARG A 68 20.28 17.71 33.19
N HIS A 69 19.17 17.44 32.53
CA HIS A 69 17.98 16.88 33.16
C HIS A 69 17.33 15.88 32.19
N SER A 70 17.10 14.66 32.68
CA SER A 70 16.45 13.53 31.99
C SER A 70 17.05 13.10 30.64
N GLY A 71 18.21 12.43 30.61
CA GLY A 71 18.63 11.42 29.61
C GLY A 71 18.48 11.70 28.10
N ILE A 72 18.17 12.93 27.68
CA ILE A 72 17.81 13.34 26.32
C ILE A 72 18.57 14.63 26.03
N CYS A 73 19.47 14.61 25.06
CA CYS A 73 20.17 15.82 24.60
C CYS A 73 19.29 16.57 23.60
N ARG A 74 18.89 17.81 23.91
CA ARG A 74 18.21 18.72 22.96
C ARG A 74 19.21 19.70 22.34
N LEU A 75 19.21 19.81 21.01
CA LEU A 75 19.84 20.89 20.26
C LEU A 75 18.88 22.10 20.25
N LEU A 76 19.31 23.25 20.76
CA LEU A 76 18.59 24.51 20.64
C LEU A 76 19.25 25.37 19.55
N THR A 77 18.50 25.74 18.51
CA THR A 77 18.89 26.74 17.52
C THR A 77 18.08 28.02 17.74
N PRO A 78 18.71 29.21 17.76
CA PRO A 78 17.96 30.45 17.56
C PRO A 78 17.72 30.59 16.05
N THR A 79 16.45 30.62 15.64
CA THR A 79 15.93 30.85 14.27
C THR A 79 15.82 29.61 13.33
N GLN A 80 14.73 28.83 13.49
CA GLN A 80 13.88 28.14 12.49
C GLN A 80 13.06 27.02 13.20
N PRO A 81 11.79 26.74 12.83
CA PRO A 81 10.98 25.73 13.53
C PRO A 81 11.09 24.36 12.84
N ILE A 82 11.72 23.40 13.53
CA ILE A 82 11.39 21.96 13.67
C ILE A 82 12.62 21.27 14.33
N PRO A 83 12.46 20.54 15.45
CA PRO A 83 13.58 19.88 16.12
C PRO A 83 13.97 18.57 15.42
N THR A 84 15.23 18.44 15.00
CA THR A 84 15.81 17.14 14.61
C THR A 84 16.16 16.35 15.87
N LEU A 85 15.46 15.24 16.12
CA LEU A 85 15.77 14.31 17.21
C LEU A 85 16.97 13.44 16.83
N LEU A 86 18.15 13.74 17.39
CA LEU A 86 19.32 12.88 17.32
C LEU A 86 19.35 11.98 18.57
N ARG A 87 19.19 10.66 18.40
CA ARG A 87 19.34 9.69 19.50
C ARG A 87 20.79 9.19 19.51
N LEU A 88 21.58 9.67 20.46
CA LEU A 88 22.95 9.17 20.73
C LEU A 88 22.87 8.21 21.92
N SER A 89 23.17 6.93 21.74
CA SER A 89 23.49 6.05 22.87
C SER A 89 24.99 6.10 23.12
N VAL A 90 25.40 6.39 24.35
CA VAL A 90 26.80 6.33 24.78
C VAL A 90 26.89 5.22 25.80
N THR A 91 27.50 4.09 25.43
CA THR A 91 27.80 2.97 26.31
C THR A 91 29.19 3.16 26.93
N ASN A 92 29.31 4.08 27.91
CA ASN A 92 30.44 4.02 28.84
C ASN A 92 30.15 4.75 30.15
N HIS A 93 30.33 4.06 31.28
CA HIS A 93 29.85 4.46 32.61
C HIS A 93 30.82 5.34 33.43
N ASN A 94 31.80 6.01 32.81
CA ASN A 94 32.72 6.89 33.56
C ASN A 94 33.26 8.03 32.69
N LEU A 95 32.54 9.16 32.61
CA LEU A 95 33.11 10.43 32.13
C LEU A 95 32.49 11.63 32.88
N ASP A 96 33.33 12.28 33.69
CA ASP A 96 33.06 13.57 34.32
C ASP A 96 33.06 14.71 33.30
N THR A 97 32.25 15.72 33.59
CA THR A 97 31.98 16.93 32.81
C THR A 97 33.13 17.41 31.92
N THR A 98 33.03 17.22 30.60
CA THR A 98 33.94 17.82 29.62
C THR A 98 33.20 18.36 28.39
N ARG A 99 33.63 19.55 27.92
CA ARG A 99 33.08 20.23 26.72
C ARG A 99 33.58 19.52 25.46
N PHE A 100 32.68 19.19 24.53
CA PHE A 100 33.04 18.58 23.24
C PHE A 100 32.97 19.61 22.10
N ARG A 101 33.88 19.49 21.12
CA ARG A 101 33.78 20.16 19.81
C ARG A 101 33.43 19.12 18.75
N VAL A 102 32.38 19.37 17.98
CA VAL A 102 31.95 18.52 16.85
C VAL A 102 32.31 19.24 15.55
N ALA A 103 32.94 18.52 14.62
CA ALA A 103 33.21 18.98 13.27
C ALA A 103 32.67 17.95 12.27
N ILE A 104 31.85 18.38 11.31
CA ILE A 104 31.31 17.54 10.23
C ILE A 104 32.09 17.88 8.97
N GLY A 105 32.90 16.93 8.49
CA GLY A 105 33.65 17.06 7.24
C GLY A 105 32.95 16.31 6.11
N GLY A 106 32.76 16.96 4.96
CA GLY A 106 32.26 16.30 3.75
C GLY A 106 33.26 15.25 3.28
N GLU A 107 32.74 14.07 2.92
CA GLU A 107 33.46 12.87 2.45
C GLU A 107 34.08 11.95 3.53
N ALA A 108 33.28 11.55 4.51
CA ALA A 108 33.20 10.18 5.05
C ALA A 108 32.21 10.15 6.22
N ASN A 109 31.41 9.08 6.36
CA ASN A 109 30.47 8.87 7.47
C ASN A 109 31.19 8.58 8.80
N VAL A 110 31.94 9.55 9.31
CA VAL A 110 32.78 9.39 10.50
C VAL A 110 32.69 10.63 11.39
N LEU A 111 32.14 10.47 12.59
CA LEU A 111 32.17 11.50 13.63
C LEU A 111 33.51 11.47 14.36
N ARG A 112 34.24 12.59 14.36
CA ARG A 112 35.50 12.74 15.10
C ARG A 112 35.25 13.48 16.41
N LEU A 113 35.28 12.78 17.53
CA LEU A 113 35.22 13.37 18.88
C LEU A 113 36.65 13.53 19.42
N ARG A 114 37.02 14.74 19.83
CA ARG A 114 38.34 15.03 20.42
C ARG A 114 38.17 15.51 21.86
N GLY A 115 38.57 14.68 22.82
CA GLY A 115 38.68 15.02 24.24
C GLY A 115 40.14 14.91 24.71
N SER A 116 40.44 15.42 25.91
CA SER A 116 41.79 15.47 26.52
C SER A 116 42.39 14.10 26.89
N GLY A 117 41.76 12.98 26.53
CA GLY A 117 42.20 11.63 26.85
C GLY A 117 42.29 10.64 25.68
N GLY A 118 42.17 11.09 24.42
CA GLY A 118 42.30 10.21 23.25
C GLY A 118 41.17 10.34 22.22
N ILE A 119 41.32 9.64 21.09
CA ILE A 119 40.41 9.66 19.93
C ILE A 119 39.44 8.49 20.05
N VAL A 120 38.13 8.75 19.97
CA VAL A 120 37.08 7.73 19.82
C VAL A 120 36.48 7.84 18.42
N TRP A 121 36.43 6.71 17.71
CA TRP A 121 35.79 6.60 16.40
C TRP A 121 34.39 6.01 16.57
N CYS A 122 33.36 6.66 16.02
CA CYS A 122 32.00 6.14 16.01
C CYS A 122 31.51 6.05 14.55
N CYS A 123 30.99 4.88 14.17
CA CYS A 123 30.41 4.67 12.84
C CYS A 123 29.00 5.26 12.80
N VAL A 124 28.73 6.11 11.80
CA VAL A 124 27.39 6.66 11.55
C VAL A 124 26.84 6.01 10.30
N SER A 125 25.75 5.24 10.42
CA SER A 125 24.98 4.84 9.24
C SER A 125 24.21 6.05 8.71
N MET A 126 24.72 6.69 7.66
CA MET A 126 23.91 7.60 6.84
C MET A 126 23.42 6.84 5.62
N SER A 127 22.12 6.59 5.54
CA SER A 127 21.47 6.20 4.29
C SER A 127 21.50 7.39 3.33
N ARG A 128 22.32 7.29 2.28
CA ARG A 128 22.29 8.22 1.15
C ARG A 128 21.01 7.97 0.34
N LEU A 129 20.01 8.83 0.53
CA LEU A 129 18.89 8.96 -0.41
C LEU A 129 19.39 9.75 -1.63
N ASN A 130 19.82 9.04 -2.67
CA ASN A 130 19.89 9.61 -4.01
C ASN A 130 18.47 9.61 -4.60
N GLY A 131 18.07 10.77 -5.13
CA GLY A 131 16.70 11.08 -5.53
C GLY A 131 16.11 10.10 -6.53
N VAL A 132 15.04 9.44 -6.09
CA VAL A 132 13.88 9.07 -6.89
C VAL A 132 12.65 9.30 -6.01
N ASN A 133 11.83 10.25 -6.44
CA ASN A 133 10.47 10.64 -6.05
C ASN A 133 9.92 10.27 -4.66
N GLY A 134 9.43 11.30 -3.98
CA GLY A 134 8.81 11.22 -2.66
C GLY A 134 7.62 10.26 -2.63
N TYR A 135 7.83 9.15 -1.95
CA TYR A 135 6.77 8.32 -1.40
C TYR A 135 7.03 8.32 0.10
N ASN A 136 6.40 9.25 0.82
CA ASN A 136 6.31 9.11 2.27
C ASN A 136 5.33 7.96 2.52
N GLY A 137 5.85 6.92 3.18
CA GLY A 137 5.20 5.61 3.27
C GLY A 137 3.77 5.65 3.78
N CYS A 138 2.89 5.03 3.00
CA CYS A 138 1.65 4.43 3.45
C CYS A 138 1.59 2.99 2.94
N GLY A 139 2.59 2.19 3.27
CA GLY A 139 2.54 0.74 3.12
C GLY A 139 2.16 0.16 4.46
N GLU A 140 0.88 -0.08 4.72
CA GLU A 140 0.42 -0.72 5.95
C GLU A 140 -0.37 -2.01 5.66
N LEU A 141 0.27 -2.94 4.92
CA LEU A 141 0.29 -4.35 5.34
C LEU A 141 1.10 -4.56 6.64
N ASN A 142 1.82 -3.51 7.03
CA ASN A 142 2.45 -3.29 8.31
C ASN A 142 1.40 -2.79 9.31
N GLY A 143 1.25 -3.44 10.46
CA GLY A 143 0.70 -2.77 11.63
C GLY A 143 1.51 -1.50 11.95
N PRO A 144 1.03 -0.62 12.85
CA PRO A 144 1.69 0.64 13.14
C PRO A 144 3.14 0.40 13.57
N GLY A 145 4.09 0.65 12.65
CA GLY A 145 5.53 0.47 12.87
C GLY A 145 6.24 -0.71 12.17
N GLY A 146 5.60 -1.47 11.27
CA GLY A 146 6.28 -2.54 10.53
C GLY A 146 7.28 -2.03 9.48
N GLY A 147 8.50 -2.59 9.49
CA GLY A 147 9.56 -2.26 8.52
C GLY A 147 9.27 -2.84 7.12
N SER A 148 10.00 -2.34 6.11
CA SER A 148 9.92 -2.85 4.73
C SER A 148 10.06 -4.38 4.68
N GLY A 149 9.08 -5.07 4.09
CA GLY A 149 9.09 -6.52 3.86
C GLY A 149 8.47 -7.40 4.95
N CYS A 150 7.83 -6.81 5.98
CA CYS A 150 7.08 -7.58 6.97
C CYS A 150 5.67 -7.93 6.46
N TRP A 151 5.20 -9.14 6.73
CA TRP A 151 3.83 -9.57 6.41
C TRP A 151 3.06 -9.89 7.68
N THR A 152 1.79 -9.51 7.75
CA THR A 152 0.89 -10.02 8.79
C THR A 152 0.15 -11.23 8.25
N ILE A 153 0.28 -12.37 8.92
CA ILE A 153 -0.20 -13.67 8.45
C ILE A 153 -0.85 -14.50 9.55
N GLY A 154 -1.63 -15.50 9.16
CA GLY A 154 -1.98 -16.68 9.93
C GLY A 154 -1.30 -17.91 9.35
N LEU A 155 -0.97 -18.87 10.22
CA LEU A 155 -0.37 -20.16 9.86
C LEU A 155 -1.38 -21.26 10.12
N ILE A 156 -1.80 -21.99 9.08
CA ILE A 156 -2.82 -23.04 9.15
C ILE A 156 -2.13 -24.40 9.08
N ASN A 157 -2.40 -25.29 10.04
CA ASN A 157 -1.87 -26.65 10.03
C ASN A 157 -2.70 -27.60 9.14
N ALA A 158 -2.24 -28.85 8.99
CA ALA A 158 -2.95 -29.89 8.23
C ALA A 158 -4.39 -30.22 8.72
N LYS A 159 -4.78 -29.76 9.92
CA LYS A 159 -6.15 -29.91 10.46
C LYS A 159 -7.03 -28.67 10.22
N ALA A 160 -6.59 -27.76 9.34
CA ALA A 160 -7.25 -26.49 9.07
C ALA A 160 -7.43 -25.61 10.32
N LYS A 161 -6.45 -25.62 11.23
CA LYS A 161 -6.43 -24.80 12.44
C LYS A 161 -5.25 -23.85 12.46
N TYR A 162 -5.48 -22.65 12.99
CA TYR A 162 -4.48 -21.60 13.07
C TYR A 162 -3.55 -21.75 14.27
N LEU A 163 -2.26 -21.52 14.02
CA LEU A 163 -1.27 -21.22 15.05
C LEU A 163 -1.73 -20.02 15.87
N THR A 164 -1.80 -20.21 17.18
CA THR A 164 -2.39 -19.27 18.12
C THR A 164 -1.41 -18.98 19.25
N ALA A 165 -1.16 -17.70 19.52
CA ALA A 165 -0.53 -17.23 20.74
C ALA A 165 -1.61 -16.84 21.75
N GLU A 166 -1.63 -17.47 22.92
CA GLU A 166 -2.56 -17.14 23.99
C GLU A 166 -2.15 -15.86 24.71
N THR A 167 -3.14 -15.07 25.11
CA THR A 167 -2.91 -13.76 25.77
C THR A 167 -2.22 -13.90 27.14
N PHE A 168 -2.36 -15.06 27.79
CA PHE A 168 -1.81 -15.29 29.12
C PHE A 168 -0.89 -16.50 29.15
N GLY A 169 0.23 -16.36 29.88
CA GLY A 169 1.17 -17.44 30.14
C GLY A 169 2.03 -17.86 28.95
N PHE A 170 2.11 -17.03 27.90
CA PHE A 170 2.95 -17.24 26.71
C PHE A 170 2.74 -18.60 26.02
N LYS A 171 1.55 -19.18 26.21
CA LYS A 171 1.20 -20.49 25.65
C LYS A 171 0.91 -20.35 24.17
N ILE A 172 1.32 -21.35 23.42
CA ILE A 172 1.04 -21.47 21.99
C ILE A 172 0.34 -22.80 21.70
N ASN A 173 -0.54 -22.80 20.72
CA ASN A 173 -1.23 -23.98 20.22
C ASN A 173 -1.58 -23.82 18.75
N ALA A 174 -2.12 -24.86 18.11
CA ALA A 174 -2.59 -24.80 16.73
C ALA A 174 -4.07 -25.23 16.63
N ASN A 175 -4.93 -24.63 17.46
CA ASN A 175 -6.35 -24.95 17.57
C ASN A 175 -7.30 -23.82 17.14
N GLY A 176 -6.76 -22.67 16.70
CA GLY A 176 -7.56 -21.54 16.26
C GLY A 176 -8.45 -21.90 15.06
N VAL A 177 -9.71 -21.49 15.06
CA VAL A 177 -10.66 -21.81 13.97
C VAL A 177 -10.86 -20.69 12.97
N SER A 178 -10.40 -19.48 13.31
CA SER A 178 -10.54 -18.28 12.47
C SER A 178 -9.33 -17.37 12.71
N LEU A 179 -8.98 -16.57 11.70
CA LEU A 179 -7.89 -15.62 11.79
C LEU A 179 -8.36 -14.37 12.55
N LYS A 180 -8.12 -14.36 13.87
CA LYS A 180 -8.36 -13.20 14.74
C LYS A 180 -7.04 -12.73 15.37
N LYS A 181 -7.12 -11.75 16.28
CA LYS A 181 -5.95 -11.16 16.97
C LYS A 181 -4.92 -12.18 17.47
N LYS A 182 -5.37 -13.27 18.11
CA LYS A 182 -4.46 -14.29 18.68
C LYS A 182 -3.80 -15.18 17.62
N GLN A 183 -4.35 -15.23 16.41
CA GLN A 183 -3.88 -16.02 15.27
C GLN A 183 -3.02 -15.19 14.31
N MET A 184 -2.91 -13.88 14.53
CA MET A 184 -2.07 -13.00 13.72
C MET A 184 -0.62 -13.06 14.18
N TRP A 185 0.26 -13.28 13.21
CA TRP A 185 1.71 -13.31 13.34
C TRP A 185 2.32 -12.33 12.34
N THR A 186 3.26 -11.52 12.79
CA THR A 186 4.10 -10.69 11.93
C THR A 186 5.31 -11.51 11.51
N LEU A 187 5.41 -11.82 10.22
CA LEU A 187 6.59 -12.38 9.59
C LEU A 187 7.56 -11.23 9.32
N GLU A 188 8.73 -11.25 9.96
CA GLU A 188 9.78 -10.26 9.83
C GLU A 188 10.99 -10.83 9.04
N PRO A 189 11.45 -10.17 7.96
CA PRO A 189 12.64 -10.60 7.22
C PRO A 189 13.91 -10.41 8.06
N ALA A 190 14.84 -11.35 7.97
CA ALA A 190 16.17 -11.33 8.57
C ALA A 190 17.27 -11.37 7.50
N GLU A 191 18.53 -11.34 7.95
CA GLU A 191 19.67 -11.58 7.06
C GLU A 191 19.61 -12.97 6.42
N LYS A 192 20.07 -13.09 5.17
CA LYS A 192 20.22 -14.36 4.43
C LYS A 192 18.91 -15.14 4.24
N ASP A 193 17.82 -14.45 3.89
CA ASP A 193 16.55 -15.08 3.48
C ASP A 193 15.81 -15.76 4.65
N LEU A 194 16.27 -15.52 5.87
CA LEU A 194 15.66 -16.03 7.09
C LEU A 194 14.47 -15.17 7.49
N ILE A 195 13.55 -15.76 8.22
CA ILE A 195 12.38 -15.08 8.76
C ILE A 195 12.23 -15.35 10.26
N ALA A 196 11.59 -14.40 10.96
CA ALA A 196 11.15 -14.58 12.33
C ALA A 196 9.65 -14.32 12.42
N PHE A 197 8.96 -15.05 13.30
CA PHE A 197 7.53 -14.82 13.56
C PHE A 197 7.35 -14.13 14.90
N LYS A 198 6.65 -13.00 14.88
CA LYS A 198 6.33 -12.22 16.06
C LYS A 198 4.83 -12.25 16.30
N SER A 199 4.41 -12.56 17.52
CA SER A 199 3.01 -12.64 17.91
C SER A 199 2.40 -11.24 18.13
N HIS A 200 1.08 -11.18 18.25
CA HIS A 200 0.34 -9.98 18.67
C HIS A 200 0.69 -9.42 20.06
N LEU A 201 1.52 -10.12 20.84
CA LEU A 201 2.04 -9.68 22.15
C LEU A 201 3.48 -9.15 22.07
N ASP A 202 3.95 -8.92 20.85
CA ASP A 202 5.32 -8.54 20.53
C ASP A 202 6.38 -9.56 20.95
N LYS A 203 6.02 -10.85 21.02
CA LYS A 203 6.92 -11.95 21.39
C LYS A 203 7.29 -12.84 20.20
N TYR A 204 8.54 -13.26 20.12
CA TYR A 204 9.05 -14.09 19.03
C TYR A 204 8.80 -15.58 19.25
N LEU A 205 8.35 -16.27 18.20
CA LEU A 205 8.25 -17.72 18.14
C LEU A 205 9.67 -18.32 18.13
N SER A 206 10.01 -19.10 19.14
CA SER A 206 11.37 -19.61 19.37
C SER A 206 11.36 -21.11 19.60
N VAL A 207 12.51 -21.76 19.38
CA VAL A 207 12.68 -23.21 19.60
C VAL A 207 13.81 -23.46 20.57
N ASP A 208 13.53 -24.18 21.65
CA ASP A 208 14.54 -24.52 22.66
C ASP A 208 15.47 -25.66 22.21
N GLN A 209 16.46 -25.98 23.06
CA GLN A 209 17.41 -27.06 22.77
C GLN A 209 16.78 -28.46 22.74
N TYR A 210 15.57 -28.65 23.29
CA TYR A 210 14.85 -29.92 23.30
C TYR A 210 13.83 -30.03 22.15
N GLY A 211 13.66 -28.97 21.35
CA GLY A 211 12.68 -28.90 20.26
C GLY A 211 11.29 -28.49 20.71
N ASN A 212 11.12 -27.98 21.94
CA ASN A 212 9.87 -27.34 22.35
C ASN A 212 9.77 -25.95 21.74
N VAL A 213 8.57 -25.60 21.30
CA VAL A 213 8.30 -24.29 20.71
C VAL A 213 7.74 -23.37 21.80
N THR A 214 8.28 -22.16 21.89
CA THR A 214 7.90 -21.14 22.89
C THR A 214 7.61 -19.80 22.20
N CYS A 215 6.95 -18.88 22.91
CA CYS A 215 6.67 -17.53 22.41
C CYS A 215 6.73 -16.50 23.53
N GLU A 216 7.89 -16.42 24.19
CA GLU A 216 8.13 -15.58 25.37
C GLU A 216 9.30 -14.59 25.20
N SER A 217 10.11 -14.76 24.15
CA SER A 217 11.28 -13.89 23.93
C SER A 217 10.88 -12.54 23.34
N ASP A 218 11.39 -11.47 23.94
CA ASP A 218 11.39 -10.11 23.36
C ASP A 218 12.56 -9.89 22.39
N GLU A 219 13.58 -10.76 22.47
CA GLU A 219 14.80 -10.65 21.68
C GLU A 219 14.72 -11.51 20.42
N ARG A 220 15.21 -10.94 19.32
CA ARG A 220 15.31 -11.58 18.03
C ARG A 220 16.67 -12.25 17.89
N ASP A 221 16.79 -13.47 18.41
CA ASP A 221 18.01 -14.27 18.39
C ASP A 221 17.99 -15.37 17.31
N MET A 222 18.99 -16.25 17.29
CA MET A 222 19.06 -17.35 16.30
C MET A 222 18.05 -18.48 16.56
N THR A 223 17.47 -18.57 17.76
CA THR A 223 16.50 -19.61 18.12
C THR A 223 15.12 -19.32 17.55
N CYS A 224 14.82 -18.06 17.22
CA CYS A 224 13.57 -17.62 16.57
C CYS A 224 13.66 -17.52 15.04
N MET A 225 14.77 -17.94 14.44
CA MET A 225 14.98 -17.85 12.99
C MET A 225 14.56 -19.13 12.27
N PHE A 226 13.81 -18.96 11.19
CA PHE A 226 13.34 -20.02 10.33
C PHE A 226 13.74 -19.78 8.88
N GLU A 227 14.02 -20.87 8.18
CA GLU A 227 14.14 -20.96 6.73
C GLU A 227 12.83 -21.53 6.18
N VAL A 228 12.33 -20.93 5.08
CA VAL A 228 11.10 -21.37 4.41
C VAL A 228 11.46 -22.22 3.20
N SER A 229 10.85 -23.40 3.11
CA SER A 229 10.80 -24.18 1.87
C SER A 229 9.35 -24.44 1.49
N VAL A 230 9.00 -24.17 0.24
CA VAL A 230 7.65 -24.41 -0.30
C VAL A 230 7.61 -25.81 -0.90
N THR A 231 6.57 -26.58 -0.61
CA THR A 231 6.37 -27.91 -1.18
C THR A 231 6.06 -27.83 -2.67
N ASP A 232 6.55 -28.81 -3.43
CA ASP A 232 6.21 -28.97 -4.85
C ASP A 232 4.83 -29.61 -5.08
N ASP A 233 4.01 -29.70 -4.02
CA ASP A 233 2.62 -30.16 -4.15
C ASP A 233 1.72 -29.03 -4.71
N GLU A 234 0.51 -29.42 -5.12
CA GLU A 234 -0.48 -28.47 -5.64
C GLU A 234 -0.93 -27.42 -4.60
N HIS A 235 -0.63 -27.62 -3.32
CA HIS A 235 -1.09 -26.76 -2.21
C HIS A 235 -0.07 -25.69 -1.81
N GLY A 236 1.18 -25.77 -2.30
CA GLY A 236 2.24 -24.80 -2.01
C GLY A 236 2.42 -24.56 -0.51
N ARG A 237 2.34 -25.62 0.29
CA ARG A 237 2.47 -25.54 1.75
C ARG A 237 3.91 -25.24 2.13
N TRP A 238 4.09 -24.56 3.26
CA TRP A 238 5.38 -24.16 3.76
C TRP A 238 5.87 -25.14 4.80
N ALA A 239 7.11 -25.60 4.65
CA ALA A 239 7.85 -26.24 5.71
C ALA A 239 8.81 -25.21 6.32
N LEU A 240 8.73 -25.05 7.64
CA LEU A 240 9.46 -24.02 8.39
C LEU A 240 10.61 -24.69 9.16
N ARG A 241 11.83 -24.55 8.68
CA ARG A 241 13.01 -25.17 9.30
C ARG A 241 13.68 -24.20 10.27
N ASN A 242 13.79 -24.57 11.54
CA ASN A 242 14.54 -23.76 12.50
C ASN A 242 16.05 -23.82 12.18
N VAL A 243 16.70 -22.65 12.12
CA VAL A 243 18.10 -22.53 11.69
C VAL A 243 19.06 -23.18 12.69
N THR A 244 18.81 -22.98 13.99
CA THR A 244 19.69 -23.48 15.05
C THR A 244 19.59 -25.00 15.21
N ARG A 245 18.37 -25.53 15.15
CA ARG A 245 18.08 -26.96 15.36
C ARG A 245 18.21 -27.80 14.10
N GLY A 246 17.96 -27.20 12.94
CA GLY A 246 17.89 -27.88 11.65
C GLY A 246 16.66 -28.76 11.45
N TYR A 247 15.64 -28.64 12.32
CA TYR A 247 14.39 -29.40 12.30
C TYR A 247 13.20 -28.54 11.88
N PHE A 248 12.10 -29.18 11.49
CA PHE A 248 10.90 -28.51 11.00
C PHE A 248 9.87 -28.29 12.11
N LEU A 249 9.26 -27.10 12.12
CA LEU A 249 8.16 -26.74 13.02
C LEU A 249 6.89 -27.50 12.63
N GLY A 250 6.33 -28.26 13.57
CA GLY A 250 5.10 -29.02 13.36
C GLY A 250 4.09 -28.89 14.50
N ALA A 251 2.85 -29.22 14.16
CA ALA A 251 1.72 -29.30 15.08
C ALA A 251 1.27 -30.75 15.25
N ALA A 252 1.74 -31.40 16.32
CA ALA A 252 1.36 -32.77 16.67
C ALA A 252 0.26 -32.76 17.74
N GLY A 253 -1.00 -32.75 17.30
CA GLY A 253 -2.14 -32.60 18.21
C GLY A 253 -2.19 -31.20 18.81
N ASP A 254 -2.23 -31.09 20.14
CA ASP A 254 -2.24 -29.80 20.85
C ASP A 254 -0.85 -29.21 21.10
N LYS A 255 0.21 -29.96 20.77
CA LYS A 255 1.60 -29.55 21.03
C LYS A 255 2.29 -29.11 19.76
N LEU A 256 3.02 -28.00 19.89
CA LEU A 256 3.93 -27.52 18.86
C LEU A 256 5.33 -28.03 19.18
N ILE A 257 5.93 -28.73 18.22
CA ILE A 257 7.23 -29.37 18.36
C ILE A 257 8.08 -29.10 17.12
N CYS A 258 9.40 -29.04 17.30
CA CYS A 258 10.37 -28.81 16.22
C CYS A 258 11.49 -29.83 16.29
N THR A 259 11.15 -31.10 16.02
CA THR A 259 12.08 -32.25 16.13
C THR A 259 12.17 -33.08 14.85
N ALA A 260 11.32 -32.79 13.86
CA ALA A 260 11.27 -33.54 12.61
C ALA A 260 12.46 -33.20 11.70
N LYS A 261 13.16 -34.21 11.20
CA LYS A 261 14.26 -34.07 10.22
C LYS A 261 13.78 -33.88 8.79
N VAL A 262 12.60 -34.41 8.49
CA VAL A 262 11.95 -34.37 7.18
C VAL A 262 10.51 -33.95 7.44
N PRO A 263 9.97 -32.96 6.73
CA PRO A 263 8.61 -32.51 6.96
C PRO A 263 7.61 -33.58 6.51
N THR A 264 6.65 -33.88 7.37
CA THR A 264 5.44 -34.63 7.04
C THR A 264 4.24 -33.68 7.10
N ASP A 265 3.01 -34.17 6.89
CA ASP A 265 1.81 -33.33 6.98
C ASP A 265 1.71 -32.53 8.30
N ALA A 266 2.26 -33.03 9.41
CA ALA A 266 2.26 -32.31 10.68
C ALA A 266 3.17 -31.05 10.69
N GLU A 267 4.16 -30.98 9.80
CA GLU A 267 5.14 -29.89 9.67
C GLU A 267 4.86 -28.95 8.50
N LEU A 268 3.76 -29.17 7.78
CA LEU A 268 3.35 -28.38 6.64
C LEU A 268 2.28 -27.36 7.03
N TRP A 269 2.51 -26.11 6.65
CA TRP A 269 1.67 -24.97 7.00
C TRP A 269 1.17 -24.25 5.76
N THR A 270 -0.12 -23.91 5.73
CA THR A 270 -0.68 -22.98 4.74
C THR A 270 -0.63 -21.55 5.29
N ILE A 271 -0.17 -20.61 4.47
CA ILE A 271 -0.09 -19.20 4.83
C ILE A 271 -1.36 -18.45 4.44
N HIS A 272 -2.02 -17.87 5.43
CA HIS A 272 -3.14 -16.96 5.24
C HIS A 272 -2.71 -15.52 5.52
N LEU A 273 -2.46 -14.71 4.49
CA LEU A 273 -2.24 -13.28 4.62
C LEU A 273 -3.42 -12.67 5.36
N ALA A 274 -3.13 -11.97 6.46
CA ALA A 274 -4.06 -11.02 7.03
C ALA A 274 -4.06 -9.73 6.19
N ALA A 275 -4.00 -9.87 4.86
CA ALA A 275 -4.01 -8.75 3.95
C ALA A 275 -5.36 -8.04 4.07
N ARG A 276 -5.32 -6.74 3.84
CA ARG A 276 -6.53 -5.95 3.70
C ARG A 276 -7.35 -6.46 2.52
N PRO A 277 -8.67 -6.25 2.54
CA PRO A 277 -9.54 -6.84 1.54
C PRO A 277 -9.16 -6.39 0.12
N GLN A 278 -8.76 -5.13 -0.07
CA GLN A 278 -8.48 -4.57 -1.39
C GLN A 278 -7.13 -3.85 -1.45
N VAL A 279 -6.35 -4.16 -2.49
CA VAL A 279 -4.93 -3.83 -2.64
C VAL A 279 -4.62 -3.35 -4.05
N ASN A 280 -3.45 -2.74 -4.21
CA ASN A 280 -2.80 -2.53 -5.49
C ASN A 280 -1.64 -3.53 -5.64
N LEU A 281 -1.46 -4.05 -6.85
CA LEU A 281 -0.40 -5.02 -7.16
C LEU A 281 0.70 -4.33 -7.96
N ARG A 282 1.94 -4.35 -7.47
CA ARG A 282 3.09 -3.72 -8.13
C ARG A 282 4.14 -4.75 -8.53
N SER A 283 4.49 -4.83 -9.80
CA SER A 283 5.60 -5.67 -10.26
C SER A 283 6.95 -5.02 -9.93
N LEU A 284 7.85 -5.79 -9.32
CA LEU A 284 9.21 -5.34 -9.02
C LEU A 284 10.11 -5.35 -10.26
N GLY A 285 9.90 -6.30 -11.18
CA GLY A 285 10.61 -6.39 -12.46
C GLY A 285 10.31 -5.18 -13.35
N ARG A 286 9.03 -4.94 -13.61
CA ARG A 286 8.58 -3.81 -14.47
C ARG A 286 8.64 -2.46 -13.76
N LYS A 287 8.59 -2.42 -12.41
CA LYS A 287 8.41 -1.20 -11.61
C LYS A 287 7.13 -0.45 -12.03
N ARG A 288 6.06 -1.19 -12.21
CA ARG A 288 4.74 -0.74 -12.67
C ARG A 288 3.64 -1.43 -11.89
N TYR A 289 2.48 -0.80 -11.87
CA TYR A 289 1.29 -1.31 -11.22
C TYR A 289 0.45 -2.11 -12.21
N ALA A 290 -0.20 -3.14 -11.69
CA ALA A 290 -1.24 -3.85 -12.42
C ALA A 290 -2.48 -2.96 -12.52
N HIS A 291 -3.17 -3.07 -13.65
CA HIS A 291 -4.49 -2.49 -13.85
C HIS A 291 -5.27 -3.33 -14.87
N LEU A 292 -6.57 -3.14 -14.86
CA LEU A 292 -7.47 -3.69 -15.86
C LEU A 292 -7.27 -2.95 -17.20
N ASN A 293 -7.19 -3.68 -18.31
CA ASN A 293 -7.18 -3.06 -19.64
C ASN A 293 -8.52 -2.37 -19.96
N GLU A 294 -8.55 -1.54 -21.00
CA GLU A 294 -9.76 -0.77 -21.37
C GLU A 294 -10.99 -1.66 -21.65
N GLU A 295 -10.79 -2.86 -22.17
CA GLU A 295 -11.86 -3.81 -22.48
C GLU A 295 -12.38 -4.59 -21.25
N GLY A 296 -11.65 -4.57 -20.14
CA GLY A 296 -12.00 -5.35 -18.95
C GLY A 296 -11.79 -6.85 -19.08
N THR A 297 -10.89 -7.29 -19.96
CA THR A 297 -10.68 -8.69 -20.34
C THR A 297 -9.37 -9.28 -19.83
N GLU A 298 -8.37 -8.45 -19.55
CA GLU A 298 -7.02 -8.84 -19.15
C GLU A 298 -6.44 -7.86 -18.11
N ILE A 299 -5.42 -8.31 -17.37
CA ILE A 299 -4.65 -7.45 -16.45
C ILE A 299 -3.32 -7.11 -17.11
N GLU A 300 -3.03 -5.82 -17.25
CA GLU A 300 -1.77 -5.29 -17.78
C GLU A 300 -0.95 -4.66 -16.66
N VAL A 301 0.38 -4.78 -16.72
CA VAL A 301 1.29 -4.30 -15.65
C VAL A 301 2.24 -3.24 -16.18
N ASP A 302 1.68 -2.13 -16.66
CA ASP A 302 2.42 -0.99 -17.19
C ASP A 302 2.00 0.38 -16.60
N ALA A 303 1.03 0.42 -15.69
CA ALA A 303 0.59 1.64 -15.03
C ALA A 303 1.69 2.25 -14.16
N ASN A 304 1.91 3.55 -14.30
CA ASN A 304 2.94 4.27 -13.54
C ASN A 304 2.53 4.49 -12.07
N VAL A 305 1.22 4.68 -11.84
CA VAL A 305 0.62 4.95 -10.53
C VAL A 305 -0.70 4.17 -10.42
N PRO A 306 -1.09 3.69 -9.23
CA PRO A 306 -2.32 2.96 -9.03
C PRO A 306 -3.51 3.93 -8.93
N TRP A 307 -4.01 4.41 -10.07
CA TRP A 307 -4.97 5.51 -10.14
C TRP A 307 -6.23 5.12 -10.90
N GLY A 308 -7.38 5.20 -10.24
CA GLY A 308 -8.65 4.73 -10.76
C GLY A 308 -9.07 3.37 -10.21
N GLU A 309 -10.27 2.96 -10.61
CA GLU A 309 -10.90 1.70 -10.21
C GLU A 309 -10.30 0.47 -10.91
N ASP A 310 -9.65 0.65 -12.05
CA ASP A 310 -8.95 -0.37 -12.83
C ASP A 310 -7.73 -0.94 -12.10
N THR A 311 -7.17 -0.20 -11.14
CA THR A 311 -6.01 -0.63 -10.35
C THR A 311 -6.37 -1.34 -9.04
N LEU A 312 -7.68 -1.49 -8.76
CA LEU A 312 -8.21 -2.12 -7.55
C LEU A 312 -8.29 -3.65 -7.73
N PHE A 313 -7.61 -4.38 -6.86
CA PHE A 313 -7.68 -5.84 -6.81
C PHE A 313 -8.02 -6.31 -5.40
N THR A 314 -8.74 -7.41 -5.33
CA THR A 314 -9.02 -8.14 -4.10
C THR A 314 -8.25 -9.45 -4.16
N LEU A 315 -7.39 -9.70 -3.16
CA LEU A 315 -6.67 -10.96 -3.07
C LEU A 315 -7.48 -11.92 -2.20
N GLU A 316 -8.26 -12.78 -2.84
CA GLU A 316 -9.21 -13.65 -2.17
C GLU A 316 -8.57 -14.91 -1.62
N PHE A 317 -8.67 -15.16 -0.32
CA PHE A 317 -8.29 -16.46 0.22
C PHE A 317 -9.43 -17.48 0.05
N ARG A 318 -9.20 -18.49 -0.79
CA ARG A 318 -10.17 -19.55 -1.10
C ARG A 318 -9.46 -20.89 -1.21
N ASP A 319 -10.01 -21.92 -0.58
CA ASP A 319 -9.48 -23.28 -0.59
C ASP A 319 -7.97 -23.37 -0.30
N HIS A 320 -7.54 -22.61 0.72
CA HIS A 320 -6.13 -22.55 1.14
C HIS A 320 -5.16 -21.94 0.11
N LYS A 321 -5.69 -21.29 -0.93
CA LYS A 321 -4.97 -20.61 -2.01
C LYS A 321 -5.54 -19.20 -2.19
N TYR A 322 -5.03 -18.49 -3.20
CA TYR A 322 -5.47 -17.14 -3.52
C TYR A 322 -5.96 -16.99 -4.94
N ALA A 323 -7.04 -16.23 -5.11
CA ALA A 323 -7.47 -15.74 -6.41
C ALA A 323 -7.26 -14.22 -6.50
N ILE A 324 -6.86 -13.73 -7.68
CA ILE A 324 -6.85 -12.30 -7.97
C ILE A 324 -8.22 -11.94 -8.53
N HIS A 325 -8.98 -11.18 -7.76
CA HIS A 325 -10.33 -10.73 -8.11
C HIS A 325 -10.30 -9.24 -8.48
N THR A 326 -10.81 -8.89 -9.66
CA THR A 326 -10.73 -7.56 -10.27
C THR A 326 -11.95 -6.70 -9.93
N SER A 327 -11.84 -5.38 -10.13
CA SER A 327 -12.91 -4.41 -9.88
C SER A 327 -14.17 -4.59 -10.75
N ASN A 328 -14.07 -5.30 -11.88
CA ASN A 328 -15.21 -5.68 -12.71
C ASN A 328 -15.82 -7.06 -12.34
N ASN A 329 -15.53 -7.54 -11.13
CA ASN A 329 -16.05 -8.78 -10.54
C ASN A 329 -15.71 -10.04 -11.36
N ARG A 330 -14.43 -10.17 -11.76
CA ARG A 330 -13.88 -11.32 -12.48
C ARG A 330 -12.59 -11.81 -11.84
N TYR A 331 -12.23 -13.05 -12.13
CA TYR A 331 -11.04 -13.70 -11.61
C TYR A 331 -9.98 -13.84 -12.69
N LEU A 332 -8.71 -13.64 -12.31
CA LEU A 332 -7.58 -13.92 -13.18
C LEU A 332 -7.41 -15.43 -13.35
N HIS A 333 -7.58 -15.90 -14.58
CA HIS A 333 -7.23 -17.24 -14.98
C HIS A 333 -5.72 -17.30 -15.33
N MET A 334 -5.07 -18.44 -15.08
CA MET A 334 -3.63 -18.62 -15.29
C MET A 334 -3.14 -18.34 -16.73
N ASP A 335 -4.02 -18.37 -17.74
CA ASP A 335 -3.70 -18.04 -19.14
C ASP A 335 -3.64 -16.52 -19.43
N GLY A 336 -4.09 -15.69 -18.49
CA GLY A 336 -4.13 -14.23 -18.56
C GLY A 336 -5.51 -13.62 -18.79
N LYS A 337 -6.55 -14.44 -19.02
CA LYS A 337 -7.91 -13.97 -19.23
C LYS A 337 -8.65 -13.74 -17.91
N LEU A 338 -9.70 -12.92 -17.97
CA LEU A 338 -10.63 -12.71 -16.87
C LEU A 338 -11.92 -13.49 -17.04
N VAL A 339 -12.23 -14.34 -16.06
CA VAL A 339 -13.40 -15.24 -16.03
C VAL A 339 -14.39 -14.85 -14.93
N PRO A 340 -15.71 -15.07 -15.11
CA PRO A 340 -16.73 -14.62 -14.14
C PRO A 340 -16.78 -15.47 -12.85
N GLY A 341 -16.33 -16.73 -12.90
CA GLY A 341 -16.29 -17.63 -11.76
C GLY A 341 -14.85 -17.97 -11.38
N CYS A 342 -14.58 -18.16 -10.09
CA CYS A 342 -13.28 -18.65 -9.65
C CYS A 342 -13.22 -20.17 -9.85
N GLU A 343 -12.42 -20.58 -10.82
CA GLU A 343 -12.12 -21.98 -11.12
C GLU A 343 -10.77 -22.39 -10.51
N ARG A 344 -10.39 -23.65 -10.62
CA ARG A 344 -9.11 -24.16 -10.09
C ARG A 344 -7.91 -23.44 -10.70
N GLU A 345 -8.01 -23.11 -11.98
CA GLU A 345 -7.02 -22.39 -12.78
C GLU A 345 -6.92 -20.89 -12.42
N CYS A 346 -7.76 -20.40 -11.50
CA CYS A 346 -7.69 -19.05 -10.92
C CYS A 346 -6.99 -19.02 -9.56
N LEU A 347 -6.60 -20.19 -9.02
CA LEU A 347 -6.03 -20.32 -7.68
C LEU A 347 -4.50 -20.42 -7.72
N PHE A 348 -3.87 -19.58 -6.91
CA PHE A 348 -2.42 -19.45 -6.80
C PHE A 348 -1.96 -19.62 -5.35
N CYS A 349 -0.87 -20.33 -5.15
CA CYS A 349 -0.18 -20.43 -3.87
C CYS A 349 0.76 -19.23 -3.70
N LEU A 350 0.95 -18.77 -2.46
CA LEU A 350 1.89 -17.70 -2.16
C LEU A 350 3.26 -18.25 -1.82
N GLU A 351 4.28 -17.62 -2.37
CA GLU A 351 5.65 -17.77 -1.92
C GLU A 351 6.21 -16.41 -1.47
N TYR A 352 6.95 -16.43 -0.38
CA TYR A 352 7.60 -15.25 0.19
C TYR A 352 9.05 -15.18 -0.25
N HIS A 353 9.43 -14.03 -0.80
CA HIS A 353 10.76 -13.73 -1.29
C HIS A 353 11.18 -12.34 -0.80
N HIS A 354 11.85 -12.26 0.36
CA HIS A 354 12.40 -11.01 0.89
C HIS A 354 11.39 -9.86 1.00
N GLY A 355 10.19 -10.14 1.49
CA GLY A 355 9.10 -9.15 1.59
C GLY A 355 8.28 -9.01 0.33
N SER A 356 8.68 -9.68 -0.75
CA SER A 356 7.98 -9.72 -2.03
C SER A 356 7.16 -11.00 -2.14
N LEU A 357 6.10 -10.93 -2.93
CA LEU A 357 5.19 -12.02 -3.20
C LEU A 357 5.48 -12.63 -4.57
N ALA A 358 5.53 -13.95 -4.65
CA ALA A 358 5.35 -14.69 -5.91
C ALA A 358 4.08 -15.54 -5.83
N LEU A 359 3.40 -15.69 -6.97
CA LEU A 359 2.13 -16.41 -7.09
C LEU A 359 2.33 -17.60 -8.01
N ARG A 360 2.15 -18.81 -7.47
CA ARG A 360 2.41 -20.10 -8.15
C ARG A 360 1.11 -20.85 -8.45
N ASP A 361 0.90 -21.27 -9.68
CA ASP A 361 -0.26 -22.05 -10.10
C ASP A 361 -0.16 -23.53 -9.66
N TYR A 362 -1.22 -24.31 -9.92
CA TYR A 362 -1.26 -25.74 -9.60
C TYR A 362 -0.24 -26.59 -10.40
N ARG A 363 0.32 -26.05 -11.49
CA ARG A 363 1.35 -26.70 -12.33
C ARG A 363 2.76 -26.38 -11.88
N GLY A 364 2.89 -25.56 -10.83
CA GLY A 364 4.17 -25.10 -10.29
C GLY A 364 4.82 -23.98 -11.07
N GLN A 365 4.06 -23.27 -11.89
CA GLN A 365 4.52 -22.14 -12.68
C GLN A 365 4.09 -20.81 -12.05
N TYR A 366 4.84 -19.74 -12.28
CA TYR A 366 4.64 -18.45 -11.63
C TYR A 366 3.99 -17.42 -12.56
N LEU A 367 3.16 -16.56 -11.97
CA LEU A 367 2.62 -15.36 -12.60
C LEU A 367 3.74 -14.35 -12.89
N SER A 368 3.75 -13.80 -14.10
CA SER A 368 4.60 -12.66 -14.45
C SER A 368 3.99 -11.80 -15.56
N PRO A 369 4.40 -10.53 -15.71
CA PRO A 369 3.96 -9.68 -16.81
C PRO A 369 4.66 -10.04 -18.13
N ILE A 370 3.93 -10.66 -19.07
CA ILE A 370 4.49 -11.21 -20.30
C ILE A 370 4.24 -10.32 -21.52
N GLY A 371 5.26 -10.19 -22.37
CA GLY A 371 5.14 -9.53 -23.69
C GLY A 371 5.19 -8.02 -23.64
N SER A 372 4.95 -7.38 -24.78
CA SER A 372 4.96 -5.92 -24.95
C SER A 372 3.83 -5.24 -24.17
N ARG A 373 2.65 -5.86 -24.14
CA ARG A 373 1.48 -5.41 -23.35
C ARG A 373 1.57 -5.73 -21.85
N ALA A 374 2.63 -6.42 -21.42
CA ALA A 374 2.85 -6.80 -20.02
C ALA A 374 1.64 -7.53 -19.37
N VAL A 375 0.98 -8.41 -20.12
CA VAL A 375 -0.19 -9.16 -19.66
C VAL A 375 0.22 -10.10 -18.53
N LEU A 376 -0.46 -10.00 -17.39
CA LEU A 376 -0.22 -10.84 -16.23
C LEU A 376 -0.76 -12.26 -16.47
N LYS A 377 0.12 -13.24 -16.55
CA LYS A 377 -0.24 -14.66 -16.72
C LYS A 377 0.86 -15.60 -16.27
N THR A 378 0.52 -16.88 -16.16
CA THR A 378 1.48 -17.89 -15.73
C THR A 378 2.34 -18.36 -16.89
N ARG A 379 3.66 -18.43 -16.69
CA ARG A 379 4.59 -18.97 -17.70
C ARG A 379 5.91 -19.51 -17.14
N SER A 380 6.43 -18.89 -16.09
CA SER A 380 7.80 -19.13 -15.61
C SER A 380 7.87 -20.34 -14.68
N ASN A 381 8.95 -21.13 -14.73
CA ASN A 381 9.16 -22.27 -13.82
C ASN A 381 10.06 -21.92 -12.61
N SER A 382 10.51 -20.68 -12.52
CA SER A 382 11.42 -20.19 -11.48
C SER A 382 11.09 -18.75 -11.16
N VAL A 383 11.24 -18.37 -9.90
CA VAL A 383 11.05 -16.99 -9.45
C VAL A 383 12.29 -16.16 -9.79
N THR A 384 12.11 -15.17 -10.65
CA THR A 384 13.07 -14.08 -10.85
C THR A 384 12.40 -12.77 -10.45
N LYS A 385 13.07 -11.64 -10.67
CA LYS A 385 12.51 -10.32 -10.36
C LYS A 385 11.18 -10.02 -11.07
N ASP A 386 10.93 -10.65 -12.22
CA ASP A 386 9.71 -10.43 -13.02
C ASP A 386 8.47 -11.14 -12.42
N GLU A 387 8.68 -12.19 -11.62
CA GLU A 387 7.64 -12.93 -10.88
C GLU A 387 7.38 -12.35 -9.48
N LEU A 388 8.14 -11.32 -9.07
CA LEU A 388 8.00 -10.71 -7.76
C LEU A 388 7.08 -9.49 -7.79
N PHE A 389 6.15 -9.47 -6.84
CA PHE A 389 5.18 -8.41 -6.65
C PHE A 389 5.25 -7.85 -5.23
N ALA A 390 4.93 -6.57 -5.11
CA ALA A 390 4.58 -5.94 -3.83
C ALA A 390 3.07 -5.73 -3.80
N LEU A 391 2.47 -6.01 -2.65
CA LEU A 391 1.10 -5.64 -2.34
C LEU A 391 1.13 -4.31 -1.59
N GLU A 392 0.45 -3.32 -2.13
CA GLU A 392 0.29 -2.00 -1.53
C GLU A 392 -1.20 -1.78 -1.21
N ASP A 393 -1.50 -0.99 -0.19
CA ASP A 393 -2.90 -0.74 0.15
C ASP A 393 -3.55 0.18 -0.87
N SER A 394 -4.78 -0.18 -1.28
CA SER A 394 -5.55 0.68 -2.16
C SER A 394 -6.13 1.85 -1.35
N LEU A 395 -5.42 2.97 -1.34
CA LEU A 395 -5.90 4.19 -0.67
C LEU A 395 -7.20 4.70 -1.29
N PRO A 396 -8.10 5.32 -0.51
CA PRO A 396 -9.33 5.88 -1.03
C PRO A 396 -9.05 6.99 -2.05
N GLN A 397 -9.69 6.90 -3.21
CA GLN A 397 -9.70 7.95 -4.22
C GLN A 397 -11.12 8.49 -4.34
N ALA A 398 -11.25 9.80 -4.21
CA ALA A 398 -12.54 10.46 -4.09
C ALA A 398 -12.74 11.52 -5.15
N SER A 399 -14.01 11.84 -5.40
CA SER A 399 -14.44 13.05 -6.06
C SER A 399 -15.40 13.81 -5.16
N PHE A 400 -15.45 15.12 -5.33
CA PHE A 400 -16.27 16.02 -4.53
C PHE A 400 -17.13 16.87 -5.45
N SER A 401 -18.42 16.95 -5.16
CA SER A 401 -19.34 17.89 -5.83
C SER A 401 -19.75 18.97 -4.84
N ALA A 402 -19.65 20.25 -5.23
CA ALA A 402 -19.99 21.33 -4.34
C ALA A 402 -21.51 21.49 -4.24
N LEU A 403 -22.03 21.62 -3.02
CA LEU A 403 -23.47 21.61 -2.76
C LEU A 403 -24.19 22.81 -3.40
N LEU A 404 -23.56 24.00 -3.37
CA LEU A 404 -24.13 25.24 -3.92
C LEU A 404 -24.39 25.22 -5.44
N ASN A 405 -23.58 24.52 -6.24
CA ASN A 405 -23.68 24.57 -7.70
C ASN A 405 -23.72 23.19 -8.39
N ALA A 406 -23.68 22.11 -7.60
CA ALA A 406 -23.64 20.71 -8.04
C ALA A 406 -22.49 20.38 -9.01
N ARG A 407 -21.41 21.18 -9.04
CA ARG A 407 -20.26 20.96 -9.92
C ARG A 407 -19.14 20.21 -9.20
N TYR A 408 -18.44 19.36 -9.94
CA TYR A 408 -17.29 18.63 -9.44
C TYR A 408 -16.06 19.52 -9.28
N VAL A 409 -15.38 19.30 -8.16
CA VAL A 409 -14.09 19.91 -7.85
C VAL A 409 -13.00 19.33 -8.74
N SER A 410 -12.18 20.21 -9.29
CA SER A 410 -11.28 19.92 -10.41
C SER A 410 -9.99 20.73 -10.32
N VAL A 411 -8.92 20.15 -10.88
CA VAL A 411 -7.64 20.82 -11.18
C VAL A 411 -7.40 20.99 -12.68
N LYS A 412 -8.44 20.85 -13.52
CA LYS A 412 -8.33 20.92 -14.98
C LYS A 412 -7.96 22.31 -15.51
N GLN A 413 -8.36 23.37 -14.79
CA GLN A 413 -8.17 24.77 -15.20
C GLN A 413 -6.81 25.36 -14.79
N GLY A 414 -5.94 24.59 -14.13
CA GLY A 414 -4.62 25.03 -13.72
C GLY A 414 -4.31 24.67 -12.26
N VAL A 415 -3.55 25.53 -11.60
CA VAL A 415 -3.12 25.30 -10.20
C VAL A 415 -4.22 25.57 -9.19
N ASP A 416 -5.15 26.47 -9.48
CA ASP A 416 -6.29 26.75 -8.59
C ASP A 416 -7.29 25.61 -8.63
N VAL A 417 -7.76 25.19 -7.46
CA VAL A 417 -8.80 24.17 -7.35
C VAL A 417 -10.17 24.82 -7.54
N THR A 418 -10.98 24.29 -8.46
CA THR A 418 -12.30 24.87 -8.81
C THR A 418 -13.41 23.84 -8.89
N ALA A 419 -14.62 24.20 -8.46
CA ALA A 419 -15.85 23.40 -8.59
C ALA A 419 -16.65 23.85 -9.81
N ASN A 420 -16.25 23.39 -11.01
CA ASN A 420 -16.78 23.88 -12.28
C ASN A 420 -17.11 22.78 -13.31
N GLN A 421 -16.83 21.50 -13.02
CA GLN A 421 -17.01 20.41 -13.99
C GLN A 421 -18.35 19.68 -13.80
N GLU A 422 -18.86 19.08 -14.88
CA GLU A 422 -20.09 18.25 -14.87
C GLU A 422 -19.79 16.76 -14.76
N GLU A 423 -18.58 16.35 -15.15
CA GLU A 423 -18.18 14.95 -15.22
C GLU A 423 -16.89 14.71 -14.45
N ILE A 424 -16.70 13.46 -14.01
CA ILE A 424 -15.51 13.03 -13.28
C ILE A 424 -14.52 12.43 -14.29
N SER A 425 -13.44 13.15 -14.57
CA SER A 425 -12.26 12.66 -15.28
C SER A 425 -11.12 12.39 -14.29
N GLN A 426 -9.88 12.26 -14.79
CA GLN A 426 -8.70 12.13 -13.93
C GLN A 426 -8.40 13.40 -13.10
N HIS A 427 -8.93 14.56 -13.52
CA HIS A 427 -8.71 15.85 -12.84
C HIS A 427 -9.68 16.12 -11.68
N GLU A 428 -10.76 15.33 -11.57
CA GLU A 428 -11.77 15.42 -10.52
C GLU A 428 -11.67 14.23 -9.53
N LYS A 429 -10.67 13.37 -9.73
CA LYS A 429 -10.29 12.29 -8.81
C LYS A 429 -9.11 12.77 -7.97
N PHE A 430 -9.17 12.47 -6.68
CA PHE A 430 -8.11 12.81 -5.74
C PHE A 430 -7.86 11.64 -4.81
N GLN A 431 -6.59 11.29 -4.58
CA GLN A 431 -6.22 10.31 -3.58
C GLN A 431 -6.22 10.97 -2.19
N LEU A 432 -6.87 10.33 -1.24
CA LEU A 432 -6.98 10.80 0.14
C LEU A 432 -5.96 10.05 1.00
N GLU A 433 -5.03 10.79 1.59
CA GLU A 433 -3.97 10.22 2.41
C GLU A 433 -4.15 10.68 3.85
N TYR A 434 -4.42 9.72 4.74
CA TYR A 434 -4.68 10.01 6.14
C TYR A 434 -3.38 10.15 6.93
N ASP A 435 -3.22 11.29 7.60
CA ASP A 435 -2.14 11.48 8.57
C ASP A 435 -2.58 11.01 9.95
N GLY A 436 -2.06 9.84 10.36
CA GLY A 436 -2.37 9.23 11.64
C GLY A 436 -1.98 10.08 12.86
N SER A 437 -1.04 11.03 12.70
CA SER A 437 -0.56 11.89 13.78
C SER A 437 -1.51 13.05 14.08
N THR A 438 -2.01 13.75 13.05
CA THR A 438 -2.94 14.87 13.22
C THR A 438 -4.40 14.50 12.98
N LYS A 439 -4.67 13.26 12.54
CA LYS A 439 -6.01 12.74 12.21
C LYS A 439 -6.69 13.54 11.09
N ARG A 440 -5.89 14.11 10.18
CA ARG A 440 -6.31 14.94 9.04
C ARG A 440 -5.92 14.29 7.71
N TRP A 441 -6.41 14.85 6.62
CA TRP A 441 -6.27 14.29 5.29
C TRP A 441 -5.45 15.20 4.38
N TYR A 442 -4.55 14.60 3.60
CA TYR A 442 -4.04 15.19 2.38
C TYR A 442 -4.96 14.84 1.21
N VAL A 443 -5.12 15.78 0.28
CA VAL A 443 -5.86 15.58 -0.97
C VAL A 443 -4.87 15.69 -2.12
N ARG A 444 -4.47 14.55 -2.69
CA ARG A 444 -3.44 14.44 -3.72
C ARG A 444 -4.04 14.28 -5.11
N THR A 445 -3.44 14.91 -6.11
CA THR A 445 -3.83 14.80 -7.53
C THR A 445 -3.03 13.71 -8.25
N MET A 446 -3.47 13.33 -9.46
CA MET A 446 -2.76 12.36 -10.30
C MET A 446 -1.34 12.80 -10.65
N GLN A 447 -1.08 14.11 -10.70
CA GLN A 447 0.24 14.70 -10.98
C GLN A 447 1.12 14.80 -9.73
N ASP A 448 0.77 14.11 -8.65
CA ASP A 448 1.51 14.09 -7.39
C ASP A 448 1.62 15.48 -6.75
N LYS A 449 0.53 16.25 -6.86
CA LYS A 449 0.37 17.55 -6.23
C LYS A 449 -0.63 17.48 -5.09
N TYR A 450 -0.43 18.27 -4.06
CA TYR A 450 -1.34 18.33 -2.92
C TYR A 450 -2.14 19.63 -2.93
N TRP A 451 -3.44 19.54 -2.65
CA TRP A 451 -4.23 20.70 -2.27
C TRP A 451 -3.57 21.40 -1.10
N THR A 452 -3.43 22.71 -1.19
CA THR A 452 -2.69 23.52 -0.22
C THR A 452 -3.38 24.85 -0.02
N LEU A 453 -3.51 25.23 1.24
CA LEU A 453 -3.94 26.57 1.65
C LEU A 453 -2.84 27.60 1.37
N GLU A 454 -3.17 28.58 0.54
CA GLU A 454 -2.31 29.71 0.21
C GLU A 454 -2.55 30.91 1.15
N ALA A 455 -1.60 31.86 1.17
CA ALA A 455 -1.64 33.02 2.07
C ALA A 455 -2.91 33.89 1.91
N GLY A 456 -3.48 33.96 0.71
CA GLY A 456 -4.73 34.66 0.41
C GLY A 456 -6.01 33.86 0.71
N GLY A 457 -5.89 32.69 1.34
CA GLY A 457 -6.99 31.78 1.61
C GLY A 457 -7.41 30.90 0.44
N GLY A 458 -6.85 31.07 -0.76
CA GLY A 458 -7.13 30.22 -1.91
C GLY A 458 -6.61 28.80 -1.72
N ILE A 459 -7.28 27.83 -2.35
CA ILE A 459 -6.82 26.43 -2.37
C ILE A 459 -6.20 26.12 -3.74
N GLN A 460 -4.93 25.71 -3.74
CA GLN A 460 -4.16 25.38 -4.95
C GLN A 460 -3.55 23.98 -4.88
N ALA A 461 -3.28 23.36 -6.03
CA ALA A 461 -2.63 22.06 -6.17
C ALA A 461 -1.26 22.20 -6.86
N ASN A 462 -0.30 22.87 -6.21
CA ASN A 462 1.01 23.21 -6.78
C ASN A 462 2.21 22.47 -6.11
N THR A 463 2.08 22.09 -4.84
CA THR A 463 3.17 21.50 -4.03
C THR A 463 3.29 20.01 -4.25
N THR A 464 4.52 19.51 -4.34
CA THR A 464 4.85 18.07 -4.38
C THR A 464 5.20 17.50 -3.02
N LYS A 465 5.24 18.35 -1.98
CA LYS A 465 5.61 17.93 -0.64
C LYS A 465 4.43 18.13 0.31
N PRO A 466 4.15 17.14 1.17
CA PRO A 466 3.17 17.32 2.23
C PRO A 466 3.64 18.43 3.17
N THR A 467 2.74 19.36 3.49
CA THR A 467 2.97 20.46 4.44
C THR A 467 1.76 20.60 5.36
N SER A 468 1.90 21.34 6.46
CA SER A 468 0.77 21.62 7.36
C SER A 468 -0.40 22.33 6.65
N ASN A 469 -0.12 23.11 5.61
CA ASN A 469 -1.14 23.81 4.84
C ASN A 469 -1.85 22.90 3.82
N ALA A 470 -1.33 21.68 3.59
CA ALA A 470 -1.97 20.67 2.76
C ALA A 470 -2.86 19.70 3.55
N LEU A 471 -2.96 19.89 4.87
CA LEU A 471 -3.81 19.08 5.74
C LEU A 471 -5.19 19.71 5.90
N PHE A 472 -6.22 18.90 5.66
CA PHE A 472 -7.61 19.26 5.83
C PHE A 472 -8.28 18.33 6.84
N ASN A 473 -9.04 18.90 7.76
CA ASN A 473 -9.89 18.13 8.67
C ASN A 473 -11.26 17.94 8.00
N PHE A 474 -11.65 16.69 7.77
CA PHE A 474 -12.92 16.35 7.14
C PHE A 474 -14.00 16.28 8.22
N GLN A 475 -15.02 17.14 8.10
CA GLN A 475 -16.13 17.20 9.04
C GLN A 475 -17.42 16.76 8.35
N TRP A 476 -17.77 15.49 8.59
CA TRP A 476 -18.99 14.86 8.09
C TRP A 476 -20.24 15.44 8.76
N GLN A 477 -21.24 15.75 7.95
CA GLN A 477 -22.49 16.38 8.36
C GLN A 477 -23.63 15.36 8.46
N PRO A 478 -24.70 15.67 9.21
CA PRO A 478 -25.85 14.77 9.35
C PRO A 478 -26.51 14.38 8.01
N ASP A 479 -26.49 15.27 7.02
CA ASP A 479 -27.04 15.05 5.67
C ASP A 479 -26.13 14.24 4.73
N GLY A 480 -24.96 13.80 5.21
CA GLY A 480 -24.00 13.02 4.42
C GLY A 480 -23.02 13.88 3.61
N SER A 481 -23.16 15.20 3.63
CA SER A 481 -22.15 16.12 3.08
C SER A 481 -20.90 16.18 3.96
N VAL A 482 -19.82 16.72 3.40
CA VAL A 482 -18.54 16.94 4.09
C VAL A 482 -18.12 18.40 3.94
N ALA A 483 -17.61 18.96 5.03
CA ALA A 483 -16.94 20.25 5.05
C ALA A 483 -15.44 20.04 5.31
N PHE A 484 -14.59 20.84 4.64
CA PHE A 484 -13.14 20.79 4.83
C PHE A 484 -12.68 21.96 5.68
N GLN A 485 -12.14 21.69 6.86
CA GLN A 485 -11.48 22.71 7.65
C GLN A 485 -9.99 22.75 7.32
N ALA A 486 -9.51 23.89 6.83
CA ALA A 486 -8.12 24.12 6.48
C ALA A 486 -7.27 24.54 7.70
N ASN A 487 -5.96 24.65 7.51
CA ASN A 487 -5.00 24.93 8.59
C ASN A 487 -5.13 26.33 9.21
N ASN A 488 -5.83 27.27 8.57
CA ASN A 488 -6.20 28.56 9.16
C ASN A 488 -7.45 28.50 10.06
N GLY A 489 -8.03 27.31 10.26
CA GLY A 489 -9.23 27.09 11.07
C GLY A 489 -10.55 27.39 10.35
N LYS A 490 -10.50 27.94 9.13
CA LYS A 490 -11.68 28.24 8.31
C LYS A 490 -12.09 27.04 7.46
N TYR A 491 -13.34 27.04 7.02
CA TYR A 491 -13.87 26.05 6.09
C TYR A 491 -13.63 26.47 4.65
N VAL A 492 -13.29 25.48 3.82
CA VAL A 492 -13.15 25.65 2.37
C VAL A 492 -14.53 25.85 1.78
N ALA A 493 -14.74 26.99 1.15
CA ALA A 493 -15.97 27.35 0.47
C ALA A 493 -15.72 27.66 -1.00
N ILE A 494 -16.77 27.52 -1.81
CA ILE A 494 -16.74 27.89 -3.23
C ILE A 494 -17.19 29.34 -3.43
N LYS A 495 -16.51 30.05 -4.33
CA LYS A 495 -16.97 31.34 -4.85
C LYS A 495 -17.96 31.13 -6.01
N LYS A 496 -18.67 32.19 -6.40
CA LYS A 496 -19.53 32.18 -7.62
C LYS A 496 -18.76 31.82 -8.90
N SER A 497 -17.45 32.06 -8.92
CA SER A 497 -16.54 31.67 -10.02
C SER A 497 -16.11 30.19 -9.96
N GLY A 498 -16.52 29.45 -8.94
CA GLY A 498 -16.13 28.05 -8.68
C GLY A 498 -14.82 27.87 -7.92
N HIS A 499 -13.98 28.90 -7.78
CA HIS A 499 -12.72 28.80 -7.03
C HIS A 499 -12.95 28.46 -5.55
N LEU A 500 -12.13 27.56 -5.01
CA LEU A 500 -12.14 27.17 -3.60
C LEU A 500 -11.29 28.12 -2.75
N PHE A 501 -11.84 28.57 -1.62
CA PHE A 501 -11.20 29.47 -0.66
C PHE A 501 -11.54 29.05 0.78
N ALA A 502 -10.56 28.96 1.67
CA ALA A 502 -10.75 28.72 3.10
C ALA A 502 -11.09 30.01 3.86
N ASN A 503 -12.34 30.45 3.75
CA ASN A 503 -12.82 31.69 4.37
C ASN A 503 -14.17 31.56 5.09
N ALA A 504 -14.87 30.43 4.99
CA ALA A 504 -16.12 30.21 5.71
C ALA A 504 -15.86 29.99 7.21
N ASP A 505 -16.77 30.48 8.04
CA ASP A 505 -16.68 30.43 9.49
C ASP A 505 -17.37 29.20 10.07
N SER A 506 -18.38 28.68 9.37
CA SER A 506 -19.17 27.54 9.79
C SER A 506 -19.23 26.45 8.70
N PRO A 507 -19.24 25.16 9.07
CA PRO A 507 -19.50 24.07 8.13
C PRO A 507 -20.98 24.03 7.67
N ASP A 508 -21.85 24.83 8.29
CA ASP A 508 -23.27 24.92 7.93
C ASP A 508 -23.54 25.85 6.74
N GLU A 509 -22.54 26.62 6.32
CA GLU A 509 -22.65 27.46 5.13
C GLU A 509 -22.76 26.57 3.87
N GLU A 510 -23.79 26.80 3.06
CA GLU A 510 -24.11 25.99 1.88
C GLU A 510 -22.94 25.92 0.87
N ASN A 511 -22.22 27.03 0.72
CA ASN A 511 -21.05 27.12 -0.15
C ASN A 511 -19.80 26.41 0.42
N ALA A 512 -19.82 25.98 1.68
CA ALA A 512 -18.74 25.25 2.35
C ALA A 512 -18.98 23.74 2.48
N ARG A 513 -20.07 23.23 1.90
CA ARG A 513 -20.45 21.81 1.91
C ARG A 513 -20.24 21.15 0.55
N PHE A 514 -19.83 19.89 0.59
CA PHE A 514 -19.55 19.08 -0.58
C PHE A 514 -20.14 17.68 -0.43
N HIS A 515 -20.68 17.13 -1.51
CA HIS A 515 -21.02 15.73 -1.62
C HIS A 515 -19.76 14.91 -1.91
N PHE A 516 -19.64 13.77 -1.23
CA PHE A 516 -18.49 12.87 -1.33
C PHE A 516 -18.82 11.64 -2.19
N TYR A 517 -17.89 11.28 -3.06
CA TYR A 517 -17.97 10.05 -3.86
C TYR A 517 -16.65 9.28 -3.76
N LEU A 518 -16.71 8.03 -3.27
CA LEU A 518 -15.58 7.10 -3.31
C LEU A 518 -15.51 6.44 -4.69
N ILE A 519 -14.46 6.72 -5.45
CA ILE A 519 -14.37 6.42 -6.89
C ILE A 519 -13.70 5.09 -7.16
N ASN A 520 -12.59 4.79 -6.49
CA ASN A 520 -11.84 3.55 -6.72
C ASN A 520 -12.40 2.36 -5.92
N ARG A 521 -13.72 2.33 -5.69
CA ARG A 521 -14.46 1.23 -5.05
C ARG A 521 -15.80 0.98 -5.74
N PRO A 522 -15.83 0.65 -7.05
CA PRO A 522 -17.06 0.19 -7.71
C PRO A 522 -17.55 -1.16 -7.13
N VAL A 523 -16.63 -1.88 -6.49
CA VAL A 523 -16.84 -3.06 -5.69
C VAL A 523 -16.20 -2.82 -4.32
N LEU A 524 -16.95 -3.08 -3.27
CA LEU A 524 -16.51 -3.04 -1.88
C LEU A 524 -16.46 -4.45 -1.30
N VAL A 525 -15.44 -4.66 -0.47
CA VAL A 525 -15.40 -5.75 0.49
C VAL A 525 -15.33 -5.12 1.88
N LEU A 526 -16.31 -5.43 2.72
CA LEU A 526 -16.36 -4.88 4.08
C LEU A 526 -15.94 -5.92 5.11
N LYS A 527 -15.06 -5.52 6.02
CA LYS A 527 -14.61 -6.33 7.14
C LYS A 527 -14.76 -5.56 8.46
N GLY A 528 -15.43 -6.17 9.42
CA GLY A 528 -15.53 -5.70 10.79
C GLY A 528 -14.68 -6.53 11.74
N GLU A 529 -14.80 -6.27 13.04
CA GLU A 529 -14.08 -7.03 14.08
C GLU A 529 -14.48 -8.52 14.10
N GLN A 530 -15.73 -8.83 13.76
CA GLN A 530 -16.26 -10.19 13.81
C GLN A 530 -15.93 -11.02 12.56
N GLY A 531 -15.54 -10.39 11.46
CA GLY A 531 -15.30 -11.05 10.18
C GLY A 531 -15.74 -10.18 9.00
N PHE A 532 -15.90 -10.81 7.84
CA PHE A 532 -16.41 -10.16 6.65
C PHE A 532 -17.93 -10.02 6.68
N VAL A 533 -18.42 -9.00 5.97
CA VAL A 533 -19.83 -8.84 5.64
C VAL A 533 -20.20 -9.79 4.51
N GLY A 534 -21.32 -10.50 4.67
CA GLY A 534 -21.89 -11.36 3.64
C GLY A 534 -23.22 -11.98 4.04
N TYR A 535 -23.81 -12.75 3.14
CA TYR A 535 -25.10 -13.39 3.38
C TYR A 535 -25.07 -14.35 4.56
N LYS A 536 -26.15 -14.38 5.35
CA LYS A 536 -26.34 -15.28 6.49
C LYS A 536 -26.13 -16.73 6.07
N THR A 537 -26.81 -17.13 5.00
CA THR A 537 -26.65 -18.40 4.28
C THR A 537 -26.76 -18.11 2.78
N SER A 538 -26.29 -19.01 1.92
CA SER A 538 -26.36 -18.82 0.46
C SER A 538 -27.79 -18.65 -0.07
N SER A 539 -28.80 -19.12 0.66
CA SER A 539 -30.23 -19.00 0.34
C SER A 539 -30.94 -17.82 1.01
N SER A 540 -30.25 -17.05 1.85
CA SER A 540 -30.84 -15.93 2.60
C SER A 540 -30.25 -14.62 2.12
N PHE A 541 -31.13 -13.63 1.92
CA PHE A 541 -30.72 -12.26 1.60
C PHE A 541 -30.34 -11.43 2.83
N LYS A 542 -30.45 -11.98 4.05
CA LYS A 542 -30.04 -11.30 5.28
C LYS A 542 -28.52 -11.21 5.34
N MET A 543 -28.00 -10.01 5.59
CA MET A 543 -26.58 -9.77 5.74
C MET A 543 -26.14 -10.00 7.20
N GLU A 544 -24.93 -10.52 7.39
CA GLU A 544 -24.24 -10.69 8.67
C GLU A 544 -22.77 -10.30 8.49
N CYS A 545 -22.05 -10.04 9.59
CA CYS A 545 -20.68 -9.52 9.56
C CYS A 545 -19.65 -10.40 10.29
N ASN A 546 -19.94 -11.70 10.42
CA ASN A 546 -19.11 -12.71 11.06
C ASN A 546 -18.61 -13.77 10.08
N LYS A 547 -18.57 -13.46 8.78
CA LYS A 547 -18.25 -14.43 7.72
C LYS A 547 -16.74 -14.60 7.58
N ALA A 548 -16.33 -15.82 7.22
CA ALA A 548 -14.94 -16.14 6.91
C ALA A 548 -14.56 -15.69 5.50
N ASN A 549 -15.51 -15.80 4.56
CA ASN A 549 -15.38 -15.31 3.19
C ASN A 549 -16.16 -14.02 3.05
N TYR A 550 -15.70 -13.13 2.18
CA TYR A 550 -16.39 -11.90 1.89
C TYR A 550 -17.49 -12.07 0.85
N GLU A 551 -18.39 -11.09 0.86
CA GLU A 551 -19.32 -10.81 -0.23
C GLU A 551 -18.82 -9.61 -1.04
N THR A 552 -18.90 -9.70 -2.35
CA THR A 552 -18.66 -8.58 -3.26
C THR A 552 -19.87 -7.67 -3.28
N ILE A 553 -19.72 -6.44 -2.78
CA ILE A 553 -20.80 -5.45 -2.76
C ILE A 553 -20.57 -4.48 -3.92
N ARG A 554 -21.46 -4.46 -4.92
CA ARG A 554 -21.38 -3.46 -5.98
C ARG A 554 -21.87 -2.12 -5.45
N VAL A 555 -21.12 -1.07 -5.73
CA VAL A 555 -21.42 0.30 -5.34
C VAL A 555 -21.88 1.08 -6.56
N GLU A 556 -23.12 1.54 -6.53
CA GLU A 556 -23.68 2.40 -7.56
C GLU A 556 -23.79 3.82 -7.02
N ARG A 557 -23.37 4.81 -7.81
CA ARG A 557 -23.38 6.22 -7.40
C ARG A 557 -24.80 6.77 -7.55
N GLY A 558 -25.29 7.41 -6.49
CA GLY A 558 -26.52 8.19 -6.50
C GLY A 558 -26.26 9.70 -6.57
N GLU A 559 -27.34 10.47 -6.58
CA GLU A 559 -27.28 11.92 -6.49
C GLU A 559 -26.89 12.37 -5.08
N GLN A 560 -26.41 13.61 -4.95
CA GLN A 560 -26.15 14.25 -3.64
C GLN A 560 -25.23 13.44 -2.71
N GLY A 561 -24.24 12.72 -3.25
CA GLY A 561 -23.29 11.92 -2.47
C GLY A 561 -23.84 10.60 -1.94
N GLN A 562 -25.07 10.22 -2.31
CA GLN A 562 -25.60 8.91 -1.98
C GLN A 562 -24.91 7.80 -2.78
N VAL A 563 -24.89 6.62 -2.19
CA VAL A 563 -24.50 5.37 -2.85
C VAL A 563 -25.56 4.31 -2.60
N PHE A 564 -25.71 3.41 -3.57
CA PHE A 564 -26.59 2.25 -3.48
C PHE A 564 -25.73 1.00 -3.48
N PHE A 565 -25.92 0.16 -2.47
CA PHE A 565 -25.21 -1.10 -2.36
C PHE A 565 -26.06 -2.22 -2.94
N ARG A 566 -25.46 -3.00 -3.83
CA ARG A 566 -26.11 -4.13 -4.49
C ARG A 566 -25.32 -5.40 -4.19
N GLY A 567 -26.00 -6.40 -3.64
CA GLY A 567 -25.40 -7.71 -3.34
C GLY A 567 -25.13 -8.52 -4.61
N GLN A 568 -24.36 -9.60 -4.50
CA GLN A 568 -23.99 -10.44 -5.63
C GLN A 568 -25.19 -11.17 -6.25
N GLN A 569 -26.26 -11.38 -5.48
CA GLN A 569 -27.52 -11.95 -5.99
C GLN A 569 -28.41 -10.93 -6.72
N GLY A 570 -27.96 -9.67 -6.82
CA GLY A 570 -28.58 -8.64 -7.64
C GLY A 570 -29.62 -7.77 -6.96
N GLY A 571 -29.98 -8.03 -5.70
CA GLY A 571 -30.85 -7.15 -4.91
C GLY A 571 -30.09 -6.00 -4.24
N TYR A 572 -30.77 -4.87 -4.06
CA TYR A 572 -30.25 -3.72 -3.31
C TYR A 572 -30.36 -3.94 -1.81
N TRP A 573 -29.37 -3.39 -1.10
CA TRP A 573 -29.40 -3.30 0.34
C TRP A 573 -30.53 -2.38 0.78
N HIS A 574 -31.24 -2.82 1.81
CA HIS A 574 -32.22 -2.01 2.50
C HIS A 574 -32.34 -2.47 3.96
N ALA A 575 -32.78 -1.56 4.82
CA ALA A 575 -33.08 -1.90 6.21
C ALA A 575 -34.44 -2.60 6.30
N CYS A 576 -34.47 -3.80 6.88
CA CYS A 576 -35.70 -4.57 7.05
C CYS A 576 -35.71 -5.28 8.40
N GLY A 577 -36.74 -4.99 9.20
CA GLY A 577 -36.88 -5.52 10.56
C GLY A 577 -35.69 -5.12 11.44
N ASP A 578 -34.93 -6.13 11.88
CA ASP A 578 -33.78 -5.98 12.78
C ASP A 578 -32.41 -6.05 12.08
N GLY A 579 -32.36 -6.01 10.74
CA GLY A 579 -31.13 -6.18 9.97
C GLY A 579 -31.12 -5.49 8.61
N ILE A 580 -30.02 -5.65 7.88
CA ILE A 580 -29.93 -5.29 6.46
C ILE A 580 -30.17 -6.52 5.60
N MET A 581 -31.02 -6.37 4.58
CA MET A 581 -31.33 -7.38 3.58
C MET A 581 -30.89 -6.90 2.19
N ALA A 582 -30.50 -7.81 1.30
CA ALA A 582 -30.01 -7.50 -0.05
C ALA A 582 -30.86 -8.15 -1.17
N ASP A 583 -32.18 -7.99 -1.09
CA ASP A 583 -33.21 -8.48 -2.01
C ASP A 583 -34.15 -7.38 -2.54
N SER A 584 -33.94 -6.11 -2.18
CA SER A 584 -34.81 -5.04 -2.67
C SER A 584 -34.62 -4.81 -4.16
N GLU A 585 -35.72 -4.62 -4.90
CA GLU A 585 -35.68 -4.16 -6.29
C GLU A 585 -35.41 -2.65 -6.39
N SER A 586 -35.77 -1.89 -5.35
CA SER A 586 -35.58 -0.44 -5.28
C SER A 586 -34.35 -0.09 -4.43
N PRO A 587 -33.50 0.84 -4.87
CA PRO A 587 -32.30 1.22 -4.11
C PRO A 587 -32.65 2.06 -2.87
N GLU A 588 -32.10 1.68 -1.71
CA GLU A 588 -32.04 2.54 -0.52
C GLU A 588 -30.70 3.29 -0.49
N GLY A 589 -30.75 4.61 -0.28
CA GLY A 589 -29.58 5.47 -0.27
C GLY A 589 -28.76 5.39 1.03
N PHE A 590 -27.44 5.27 0.87
CA PHE A 590 -26.47 5.32 1.97
C PHE A 590 -25.41 6.39 1.70
N PHE A 591 -24.71 6.79 2.76
CA PHE A 591 -23.56 7.68 2.72
C PHE A 591 -22.33 6.96 3.28
N ILE A 592 -21.18 7.21 2.66
CA ILE A 592 -19.88 6.72 3.12
C ILE A 592 -19.14 7.87 3.79
N GLU A 593 -18.69 7.65 5.01
CA GLU A 593 -17.92 8.62 5.78
C GLU A 593 -16.55 8.04 6.13
N LEU A 594 -15.48 8.55 5.51
CA LEU A 594 -14.12 8.13 5.81
C LEU A 594 -13.68 8.67 7.18
N ARG A 595 -13.30 7.75 8.09
CA ARG A 595 -12.87 8.09 9.45
C ARG A 595 -11.38 7.86 9.67
N GLU A 596 -10.84 6.82 9.06
CA GLU A 596 -9.41 6.47 9.09
C GLU A 596 -8.94 6.10 7.68
N ALA A 597 -7.62 5.96 7.47
CA ALA A 597 -7.00 5.66 6.18
C ALA A 597 -7.71 4.55 5.39
N THR A 598 -8.11 3.50 6.09
CA THR A 598 -8.74 2.29 5.50
C THR A 598 -10.01 1.89 6.22
N ARG A 599 -10.64 2.82 6.98
CA ARG A 599 -11.90 2.53 7.64
C ARG A 599 -12.94 3.62 7.44
N MET A 600 -14.16 3.17 7.16
CA MET A 600 -15.31 4.03 6.92
C MET A 600 -16.47 3.70 7.86
N CYS A 601 -17.34 4.68 8.07
CA CYS A 601 -18.70 4.45 8.55
C CYS A 601 -19.67 4.46 7.36
N ILE A 602 -20.76 3.72 7.50
CA ILE A 602 -21.85 3.72 6.52
C ILE A 602 -23.11 4.17 7.25
N LYS A 603 -23.84 5.11 6.67
CA LYS A 603 -25.03 5.74 7.25
C LYS A 603 -26.17 5.72 6.25
N ASN A 604 -27.41 5.49 6.66
CA ASN A 604 -28.56 5.62 5.75
C ASN A 604 -29.01 7.08 5.60
N SER A 605 -29.98 7.32 4.71
CA SER A 605 -30.57 8.66 4.51
C SER A 605 -31.26 9.25 5.75
N SER A 606 -31.60 8.43 6.75
CA SER A 606 -32.17 8.89 8.03
C SER A 606 -31.10 9.26 9.07
N GLY A 607 -29.82 9.14 8.73
CA GLY A 607 -28.71 9.46 9.63
C GLY A 607 -28.26 8.32 10.55
N GLN A 608 -28.86 7.12 10.44
CA GLN A 608 -28.53 5.98 11.29
C GLN A 608 -27.32 5.22 10.72
N TYR A 609 -26.36 4.91 11.58
CA TYR A 609 -25.15 4.18 11.18
C TYR A 609 -25.38 2.67 11.16
N ILE A 610 -24.72 1.99 10.21
CA ILE A 610 -24.62 0.53 10.23
C ILE A 610 -23.66 0.10 11.35
N ILE A 611 -24.14 -0.81 12.20
CA ILE A 611 -23.41 -1.33 13.35
C ILE A 611 -23.29 -2.87 13.31
N THR A 612 -22.27 -3.38 13.99
CA THR A 612 -22.08 -4.80 14.29
C THR A 612 -22.58 -5.15 15.69
N GLU A 613 -23.23 -6.30 15.82
CA GLU A 613 -23.53 -6.92 17.12
C GLU A 613 -22.54 -8.03 17.46
N LYS A 614 -22.43 -8.38 18.76
CA LYS A 614 -21.51 -9.43 19.24
C LYS A 614 -21.73 -10.81 18.59
N ASN A 615 -22.94 -11.09 18.12
CA ASN A 615 -23.30 -12.33 17.42
C ASN A 615 -23.05 -12.27 15.90
N GLY A 616 -22.53 -11.15 15.37
CA GLY A 616 -22.36 -10.91 13.94
C GLY A 616 -23.58 -10.29 13.26
N GLY A 617 -24.59 -9.83 14.01
CA GLY A 617 -25.70 -9.07 13.49
C GLY A 617 -25.23 -7.81 12.75
N PHE A 618 -25.87 -7.52 11.62
CA PHE A 618 -25.54 -6.39 10.74
C PHE A 618 -26.82 -5.59 10.48
N LYS A 619 -26.91 -4.40 11.09
CA LYS A 619 -28.16 -3.62 11.17
C LYS A 619 -27.91 -2.13 11.34
N LEU A 620 -28.97 -1.34 11.28
CA LEU A 620 -28.95 0.08 11.65
C LEU A 620 -28.95 0.26 13.17
N GLY A 621 -28.09 1.16 13.64
CA GLY A 621 -28.01 1.62 15.01
C GLY A 621 -28.68 2.99 15.19
N ASP A 622 -28.01 3.85 15.95
CA ASP A 622 -28.42 5.23 16.16
C ASP A 622 -27.65 6.21 15.26
N THR A 623 -27.85 7.50 15.50
CA THR A 623 -27.25 8.61 14.73
C THR A 623 -25.94 9.13 15.34
N ASP A 624 -25.41 8.48 16.38
CA ASP A 624 -24.18 8.90 17.05
C ASP A 624 -22.96 8.27 16.35
N PRO A 625 -22.10 9.09 15.70
CA PRO A 625 -20.95 8.57 14.97
C PRO A 625 -19.92 7.85 15.86
N SER A 626 -19.91 8.13 17.17
CA SER A 626 -18.99 7.45 18.11
C SER A 626 -19.34 5.99 18.36
N ARG A 627 -20.58 5.59 18.03
CA ARG A 627 -21.08 4.20 18.18
C ARG A 627 -21.15 3.48 16.84
N ALA A 628 -20.88 4.18 15.74
CA ALA A 628 -20.81 3.59 14.42
C ALA A 628 -19.71 2.54 14.35
N THR A 629 -19.96 1.45 13.62
CA THR A 629 -18.89 0.49 13.34
C THR A 629 -17.97 1.04 12.26
N LEU A 630 -16.65 0.91 12.49
CA LEU A 630 -15.62 1.23 11.51
C LEU A 630 -15.36 -0.01 10.65
N TRP A 631 -15.77 0.06 9.39
CA TRP A 631 -15.61 -1.01 8.41
C TRP A 631 -14.31 -0.84 7.64
N GLU A 632 -13.47 -1.86 7.64
CA GLU A 632 -12.29 -1.95 6.79
C GLU A 632 -12.70 -2.26 5.34
N PHE A 633 -12.05 -1.62 4.35
CA PHE A 633 -12.39 -1.65 2.93
C PHE A 633 -11.19 -1.55 1.99
#